data_AF-A0A0F7Z4K4-F1
#
_entry.id   AF-A0A0F7Z4K4-F1
#
_cell.length_a   1.000
_cell.length_b   1.000
_cell.length_c   1.000
_cell.angle_alpha   90.00
_cell.angle_beta   90.00
_cell.angle_gamma   90.00
#
_symmetry.space_group_name_H-M   'P 1'
#
loop_
_entity.id
_entity.type
_entity.pdbx_description
1 polymer ?
#
loop_
_entity_poly.entity_id
_entity_poly.type
_entity_poly.pdbx_seq_one_letter_code
_entity_poly.pdbx_strand_id
1 'polypeptide(L)'
;MEGVLYKWTNYLSGWQPRWFLLAGGVLSYYDSKEDAWKGCKGSIQMAVCEIQVHSIDNTRMDLIIPGQQCFYLKAKDTTERQKWLVALGTAKACLTDIRTLKEKEFTENTEMLKTKMAELRLYCDILVQQVEKIKATTTTSHVQHGINMGVLLNSSCATFLKTLEECMQIANASFSSELLQHTPGETSYSVIHKLNKLKLPAILTRGVTERKMELKKCENGSIYKNATLPEKTFIEKSSPVPLKRSETKGSPSKDGANKLLPQRNIQDNKPLEPLEESVNVSDFPTFFSAMNYRFSDIKLFEDGGIPTEEFLNSCYEIIPVLDKLGPTVFAPVKMDFEGNIKKINQKYITNKEDFCSLQKMVLHELSTEVAQIRHSATQALLWLKRGLKFLKEFLTELKNGEKNIQTALNKAYGKTLRQYHGWVVRGVFALALRASPNYQGFVAALSLAECENQEEAFYHGMQRDLNIYLPAMEKQLKILDALYEEHGLESDEVV
;
A
#
# COMPACT_ATOMS: atom_id res chain seq x y z
N MET A 1 -11.27 6.35 34.31
CA MET A 1 -11.15 5.75 35.66
C MET A 1 -9.79 5.08 35.76
N GLU A 2 -9.17 5.08 36.94
CA GLU A 2 -7.92 4.36 37.19
C GLU A 2 -7.96 3.67 38.57
N GLY A 3 -7.11 2.66 38.77
CA GLY A 3 -7.01 1.94 40.05
C GLY A 3 -6.35 0.57 39.91
N VAL A 4 -6.15 -0.13 41.03
CA VAL A 4 -5.58 -1.48 41.03
C VAL A 4 -6.68 -2.54 40.98
N LEU A 5 -6.52 -3.51 40.08
CA LEU A 5 -7.28 -4.76 40.07
C LEU A 5 -6.30 -5.94 40.05
N TYR A 6 -6.69 -7.06 40.64
CA TYR A 6 -5.97 -8.31 40.48
C TYR A 6 -6.37 -8.95 39.16
N LYS A 7 -5.41 -9.20 38.27
CA LYS A 7 -5.61 -9.89 36.99
C LYS A 7 -5.07 -11.32 37.11
N TRP A 8 -5.80 -12.31 36.61
CA TRP A 8 -5.24 -13.66 36.45
C TRP A 8 -4.16 -13.65 35.36
N THR A 9 -3.05 -14.35 35.63
CA THR A 9 -1.87 -14.40 34.75
C THR A 9 -1.63 -15.80 34.19
N ASN A 10 -1.35 -16.78 35.05
CA ASN A 10 -1.19 -18.20 34.71
C ASN A 10 -1.27 -19.04 36.00
N TYR A 11 -1.14 -20.37 35.93
CA TYR A 11 -1.20 -21.25 37.10
C TYR A 11 -0.02 -21.14 38.09
N LEU A 12 1.12 -20.54 37.69
CA LEU A 12 2.31 -20.39 38.53
C LEU A 12 2.29 -19.07 39.33
N SER A 13 1.82 -17.99 38.71
CA SER A 13 1.77 -16.64 39.28
C SER A 13 0.37 -16.20 39.73
N GLY A 14 -0.69 -16.89 39.27
CA GLY A 14 -2.06 -16.71 39.72
C GLY A 14 -2.62 -15.30 39.53
N TRP A 15 -3.28 -14.79 40.57
CA TRP A 15 -3.82 -13.42 40.64
C TRP A 15 -2.72 -12.43 40.99
N GLN A 16 -2.39 -11.51 40.08
CA GLN A 16 -1.37 -10.48 40.27
C GLN A 16 -2.00 -9.09 40.26
N PRO A 17 -1.64 -8.19 41.21
CA PRO A 17 -2.10 -6.81 41.19
C PRO A 17 -1.53 -6.10 39.95
N ARG A 18 -2.38 -5.38 39.23
CA ARG A 18 -2.03 -4.56 38.07
C ARG A 18 -2.74 -3.22 38.19
N TRP A 19 -2.06 -2.15 37.78
CA TRP A 19 -2.71 -0.84 37.67
C TRP A 19 -3.42 -0.74 36.32
N PHE A 20 -4.73 -0.46 36.36
CA PHE A 20 -5.61 -0.34 35.21
C PHE A 20 -5.99 1.13 34.97
N LEU A 21 -6.08 1.50 33.70
CA LEU A 21 -6.52 2.81 33.21
C LEU A 21 -7.61 2.62 32.15
N LEU A 22 -8.82 3.07 32.47
CA LEU A 22 -9.95 3.17 31.54
C LEU A 22 -10.06 4.61 31.03
N ALA A 23 -9.69 4.83 29.77
CA ALA A 23 -9.71 6.12 29.08
C ALA A 23 -10.07 5.95 27.59
N GLY A 24 -10.80 6.90 27.00
CA GLY A 24 -11.12 6.88 25.56
C GLY A 24 -11.87 5.64 25.07
N GLY A 25 -12.60 4.92 25.94
CA GLY A 25 -13.25 3.66 25.58
C GLY A 25 -12.31 2.43 25.57
N VAL A 26 -11.06 2.57 26.02
CA VAL A 26 -10.06 1.50 26.13
C VAL A 26 -9.68 1.30 27.59
N LEU A 27 -9.62 0.03 28.03
CA LEU A 27 -9.08 -0.39 29.31
C LEU A 27 -7.68 -0.96 29.11
N SER A 28 -6.65 -0.22 29.53
CA SER A 28 -5.23 -0.61 29.49
C SER A 28 -4.73 -1.05 30.88
N TYR A 29 -3.72 -1.91 30.95
CA TYR A 29 -3.06 -2.25 32.22
C TYR A 29 -1.52 -2.25 32.17
N TYR A 30 -0.93 -2.02 33.33
CA TYR A 30 0.50 -1.82 33.55
C TYR A 30 0.98 -2.65 34.76
N ASP A 31 2.30 -2.77 34.95
CA ASP A 31 2.85 -3.48 36.12
C ASP A 31 2.49 -2.78 37.43
N SER A 32 2.71 -1.47 37.48
CA SER A 32 2.32 -0.53 38.54
C SER A 32 1.91 0.81 37.90
N LYS A 33 1.54 1.83 38.70
CA LYS A 33 1.29 3.18 38.17
C LYS A 33 2.61 3.89 37.84
N GLU A 34 3.62 3.62 38.65
CA GLU A 34 4.98 4.16 38.60
C GLU A 34 5.77 3.60 37.41
N ASP A 35 5.44 2.38 36.98
CA ASP A 35 6.00 1.70 35.81
C ASP A 35 5.29 2.02 34.49
N ALA A 36 4.29 2.91 34.45
CA ALA A 36 3.49 3.15 33.25
C ALA A 36 4.32 3.61 32.03
N TRP A 37 5.48 4.24 32.27
CA TRP A 37 6.46 4.63 31.23
C TRP A 37 7.13 3.43 30.53
N LYS A 38 7.10 2.23 31.12
CA LYS A 38 7.63 0.98 30.52
C LYS A 38 6.70 0.38 29.45
N GLY A 39 5.60 1.06 29.13
CA GLY A 39 4.61 0.64 28.14
C GLY A 39 3.47 -0.20 28.72
N CYS A 40 2.36 -0.25 27.97
CA CYS A 40 1.18 -1.03 28.30
C CYS A 40 1.48 -2.54 28.21
N LYS A 41 0.95 -3.34 29.13
CA LYS A 41 1.08 -4.81 29.14
C LYS A 41 -0.07 -5.53 28.43
N GLY A 42 -1.11 -4.80 28.06
CA GLY A 42 -2.28 -5.32 27.37
C GLY A 42 -3.48 -4.38 27.55
N SER A 43 -4.34 -4.31 26.55
CA SER A 43 -5.52 -3.44 26.55
C SER A 43 -6.72 -4.11 25.88
N ILE A 44 -7.91 -3.67 26.27
CA ILE A 44 -9.20 -4.12 25.73
C ILE A 44 -10.03 -2.90 25.34
N GLN A 45 -10.62 -2.91 24.14
CA GLN A 45 -11.56 -1.88 23.72
C GLN A 45 -12.98 -2.22 24.20
N MET A 46 -13.61 -1.32 24.95
CA MET A 46 -14.88 -1.58 25.66
C MET A 46 -16.08 -1.84 24.74
N ALA A 47 -16.00 -1.43 23.47
CA ALA A 47 -17.04 -1.71 22.48
C ALA A 47 -17.17 -3.21 22.17
N VAL A 48 -16.07 -3.98 22.18
CA VAL A 48 -16.02 -5.37 21.71
C VAL A 48 -15.97 -6.42 22.83
N CYS A 49 -15.78 -6.02 24.09
CA CYS A 49 -15.77 -6.97 25.21
C CYS A 49 -17.14 -7.08 25.91
N GLU A 50 -17.47 -8.29 26.33
CA GLU A 50 -18.58 -8.59 27.23
C GLU A 50 -18.11 -8.50 28.69
N ILE A 51 -18.97 -7.94 29.56
CA ILE A 51 -18.68 -7.76 30.98
C ILE A 51 -19.44 -8.82 31.75
N GLN A 52 -18.78 -9.92 32.13
CA GLN A 52 -19.40 -11.00 32.89
C GLN A 52 -19.24 -10.79 34.40
N VAL A 53 -20.36 -10.73 35.11
CA VAL A 53 -20.41 -10.57 36.56
C VAL A 53 -20.42 -11.95 37.22
N HIS A 54 -19.37 -12.31 37.97
CA HIS A 54 -19.29 -13.62 38.62
C HIS A 54 -20.35 -13.77 39.72
N SER A 55 -21.18 -14.80 39.65
CA SER A 55 -22.36 -14.96 40.51
C SER A 55 -22.05 -15.35 41.97
N ILE A 56 -20.93 -16.03 42.20
CA ILE A 56 -20.54 -16.55 43.53
C ILE A 56 -19.44 -15.70 44.19
N ASP A 57 -18.63 -14.99 43.40
CA ASP A 57 -17.53 -14.16 43.91
C ASP A 57 -17.89 -12.69 43.70
N ASN A 58 -18.40 -12.08 44.76
CA ASN A 58 -18.87 -10.70 44.75
C ASN A 58 -17.75 -9.65 44.62
N THR A 59 -16.51 -10.06 44.39
CA THR A 59 -15.36 -9.20 44.06
C THR A 59 -14.80 -9.45 42.65
N ARG A 60 -15.21 -10.53 41.96
CA ARG A 60 -14.73 -10.90 40.61
C ARG A 60 -15.64 -10.39 39.48
N MET A 61 -15.03 -9.98 38.37
CA MET A 61 -15.68 -9.64 37.11
C MET A 61 -14.73 -10.03 35.98
N ASP A 62 -15.26 -10.63 34.91
CA ASP A 62 -14.43 -11.11 33.80
C ASP A 62 -14.79 -10.34 32.52
N LEU A 63 -13.78 -9.92 31.75
CA LEU A 63 -13.95 -9.21 30.49
C LEU A 63 -13.57 -10.13 29.34
N ILE A 64 -14.56 -10.51 28.52
CA ILE A 64 -14.42 -11.52 27.47
C ILE A 64 -14.49 -10.82 26.11
N ILE A 65 -13.49 -10.99 25.26
CA ILE A 65 -13.62 -10.70 23.82
C ILE A 65 -13.96 -12.03 23.13
N PRO A 66 -15.15 -12.17 22.51
CA PRO A 66 -15.52 -13.40 21.80
C PRO A 66 -14.48 -13.79 20.74
N GLY A 67 -14.04 -15.06 20.76
CA GLY A 67 -13.03 -15.59 19.84
C GLY A 67 -11.59 -15.09 20.06
N GLN A 68 -11.31 -14.32 21.12
CA GLN A 68 -9.97 -13.80 21.41
C GLN A 68 -9.59 -13.97 22.89
N GLN A 69 -9.42 -12.87 23.62
CA GLN A 69 -8.79 -12.84 24.94
C GLN A 69 -9.82 -12.60 26.07
N CYS A 70 -9.62 -13.28 27.20
CA CYS A 70 -10.35 -13.01 28.44
C CYS A 70 -9.42 -12.41 29.50
N PHE A 71 -9.83 -11.28 30.09
CA PHE A 71 -9.26 -10.77 31.33
C PHE A 71 -10.15 -11.17 32.51
N TYR A 72 -9.75 -12.20 33.23
CA TYR A 72 -10.30 -12.49 34.55
C TYR A 72 -9.79 -11.46 35.55
N LEU A 73 -10.69 -10.68 36.17
CA LEU A 73 -10.35 -9.55 37.05
C LEU A 73 -11.03 -9.69 38.42
N LYS A 74 -10.32 -9.26 39.47
CA LYS A 74 -10.84 -9.25 40.85
C LYS A 74 -10.50 -7.93 41.52
N ALA A 75 -11.53 -7.25 42.01
CA ALA A 75 -11.39 -6.03 42.78
C ALA A 75 -10.96 -6.33 44.23
N LYS A 76 -10.53 -5.31 44.97
CA LYS A 76 -10.21 -5.41 46.39
C LYS A 76 -11.42 -5.85 47.23
N ASP A 77 -12.59 -5.32 46.89
CA ASP A 77 -13.84 -5.51 47.62
C ASP A 77 -15.05 -5.30 46.69
N THR A 78 -16.26 -5.51 47.22
CA THR A 78 -17.53 -5.42 46.49
C THR A 78 -17.83 -3.99 46.02
N THR A 79 -17.33 -2.97 46.72
CA THR A 79 -17.58 -1.55 46.42
C THR A 79 -16.69 -1.11 45.26
N GLU A 80 -15.41 -1.47 45.28
CA GLU A 80 -14.50 -1.24 44.16
C GLU A 80 -14.94 -1.99 42.90
N ARG A 81 -15.41 -3.25 43.02
CA ARG A 81 -16.03 -3.97 41.89
C ARG A 81 -17.20 -3.17 41.30
N GLN A 82 -18.10 -2.66 42.13
CA GLN A 82 -19.27 -1.92 41.63
C GLN A 82 -18.87 -0.61 40.94
N LYS A 83 -17.88 0.13 41.47
CA LYS A 83 -17.33 1.33 40.81
C LYS A 83 -16.78 1.00 39.41
N TRP A 84 -16.00 -0.08 39.31
CA TRP A 84 -15.46 -0.52 38.01
C TRP A 84 -16.55 -1.00 37.06
N LEU A 85 -17.51 -1.82 37.51
CA LEU A 85 -18.63 -2.27 36.67
C LEU A 85 -19.45 -1.09 36.11
N VAL A 86 -19.71 -0.06 36.92
CA VAL A 86 -20.38 1.17 36.46
C VAL A 86 -19.53 1.88 35.41
N ALA A 87 -18.24 2.14 35.67
CA ALA A 87 -17.40 2.88 34.74
C ALA A 87 -17.17 2.13 33.40
N LEU A 88 -16.98 0.81 33.46
CA LEU A 88 -16.84 -0.07 32.30
C LEU A 88 -18.16 -0.14 31.49
N GLY A 89 -19.30 -0.24 32.18
CA GLY A 89 -20.63 -0.22 31.58
C GLY A 89 -20.93 1.11 30.87
N THR A 90 -20.68 2.25 31.54
CA THR A 90 -20.83 3.59 30.94
C THR A 90 -19.91 3.76 29.74
N ALA A 91 -18.63 3.34 29.84
CA ALA A 91 -17.69 3.41 28.72
C ALA A 91 -18.13 2.55 27.52
N LYS A 92 -18.74 1.38 27.74
CA LYS A 92 -19.33 0.57 26.67
C LYS A 92 -20.60 1.20 26.08
N ALA A 93 -21.48 1.76 26.92
CA ALA A 93 -22.72 2.39 26.47
C ALA A 93 -22.47 3.57 25.53
N CYS A 94 -21.62 4.52 25.93
CA CYS A 94 -21.34 5.71 25.12
C CYS A 94 -20.71 5.39 23.75
N LEU A 95 -19.99 4.26 23.61
CA LEU A 95 -19.46 3.80 22.32
C LEU A 95 -20.58 3.26 21.42
N THR A 96 -21.59 2.60 21.98
CA THR A 96 -22.80 2.16 21.26
C THR A 96 -23.65 3.35 20.80
N ASP A 97 -23.76 4.39 21.63
CA ASP A 97 -24.48 5.62 21.26
C ASP A 97 -23.78 6.35 20.10
N ILE A 98 -22.45 6.53 20.17
CA ILE A 98 -21.67 7.12 19.07
C ILE A 98 -21.76 6.27 17.79
N ARG A 99 -21.72 4.94 17.91
CA ARG A 99 -21.86 4.02 16.78
C ARG A 99 -23.24 4.14 16.12
N THR A 100 -24.32 4.11 16.90
CA THR A 100 -25.70 4.20 16.36
C THR A 100 -26.04 5.60 15.84
N LEU A 101 -25.40 6.66 16.35
CA LEU A 101 -25.44 8.00 15.74
C LEU A 101 -24.75 8.02 14.37
N LYS A 102 -23.55 7.46 14.25
CA LYS A 102 -22.85 7.33 12.94
C LYS A 102 -23.62 6.46 11.95
N GLU A 103 -24.19 5.34 12.40
CA GLU A 103 -24.99 4.44 11.54
C GLU A 103 -26.27 5.14 11.03
N LYS A 104 -26.89 6.02 11.84
CA LYS A 104 -27.99 6.90 11.39
C LYS A 104 -27.51 7.97 10.40
N GLU A 105 -26.47 8.72 10.75
CA GLU A 105 -25.89 9.77 9.90
C GLU A 105 -25.48 9.22 8.52
N PHE A 106 -24.83 8.05 8.47
CA PHE A 106 -24.49 7.35 7.24
C PHE A 106 -25.74 6.91 6.44
N THR A 107 -26.79 6.43 7.12
CA THR A 107 -28.06 6.05 6.48
C THR A 107 -28.78 7.26 5.89
N GLU A 108 -28.88 8.37 6.64
CA GLU A 108 -29.51 9.62 6.21
C GLU A 108 -28.75 10.25 5.03
N ASN A 109 -27.42 10.30 5.09
CA ASN A 109 -26.57 10.74 3.96
C ASN A 109 -26.74 9.82 2.73
N THR A 110 -26.90 8.51 2.93
CA THR A 110 -27.15 7.55 1.85
C THR A 110 -28.50 7.78 1.16
N GLU A 111 -29.57 8.01 1.90
CA GLU A 111 -30.88 8.34 1.30
C GLU A 111 -30.89 9.72 0.64
N MET A 112 -30.17 10.70 1.20
CA MET A 112 -30.00 12.01 0.58
C MET A 112 -29.25 11.90 -0.76
N LEU A 113 -28.17 11.12 -0.81
CA LEU A 113 -27.40 10.86 -2.03
C LEU A 113 -28.25 10.11 -3.09
N LYS A 114 -29.04 9.11 -2.70
CA LYS A 114 -30.00 8.43 -3.61
C LYS A 114 -31.00 9.42 -4.22
N THR A 115 -31.53 10.33 -3.40
CA THR A 115 -32.47 11.37 -3.83
C THR A 115 -31.82 12.31 -4.85
N LYS A 116 -30.61 12.80 -4.57
CA LYS A 116 -29.85 13.68 -5.47
C LYS A 116 -29.41 12.98 -6.77
N MET A 117 -29.12 11.67 -6.73
CA MET A 117 -28.92 10.86 -7.93
C MET A 117 -30.20 10.66 -8.77
N ALA A 118 -31.40 10.74 -8.17
CA ALA A 118 -32.66 10.72 -8.91
C ALA A 118 -32.93 12.08 -9.59
N GLU A 119 -32.67 13.19 -8.90
CA GLU A 119 -32.70 14.54 -9.49
C GLU A 119 -31.76 14.65 -10.70
N LEU A 120 -30.51 14.16 -10.60
CA LEU A 120 -29.55 14.16 -11.71
C LEU A 120 -30.04 13.41 -12.96
N ARG A 121 -30.75 12.29 -12.79
CA ARG A 121 -31.33 11.55 -13.92
C ARG A 121 -32.40 12.38 -14.61
N LEU A 122 -33.33 12.95 -13.84
CA LEU A 122 -34.38 13.82 -14.36
C LEU A 122 -33.80 15.03 -15.12
N TYR A 123 -32.74 15.66 -14.60
CA TYR A 123 -32.06 16.76 -15.32
C TYR A 123 -31.33 16.28 -16.59
N CYS A 124 -30.77 15.06 -16.59
CA CYS A 124 -30.20 14.46 -17.80
C CYS A 124 -31.27 14.21 -18.87
N ASP A 125 -32.42 13.64 -18.49
CA ASP A 125 -33.55 13.39 -19.40
C ASP A 125 -34.10 14.71 -19.99
N ILE A 126 -34.21 15.75 -19.16
CA ILE A 126 -34.62 17.11 -19.58
C ILE A 126 -33.61 17.72 -20.56
N LEU A 127 -32.29 17.55 -20.32
CA LEU A 127 -31.24 18.04 -21.21
C LEU A 127 -31.27 17.31 -22.56
N VAL A 128 -31.45 15.99 -22.58
CA VAL A 128 -31.60 15.20 -23.82
C VAL A 128 -32.80 15.70 -24.63
N GLN A 129 -33.97 15.82 -24.01
CA GLN A 129 -35.18 16.32 -24.69
C GLN A 129 -35.00 17.74 -25.26
N GLN A 130 -34.26 18.62 -24.57
CA GLN A 130 -33.98 19.96 -25.08
C GLN A 130 -33.03 19.94 -26.29
N VAL A 131 -31.98 19.11 -26.25
CA VAL A 131 -31.06 18.92 -27.40
C VAL A 131 -31.79 18.31 -28.60
N GLU A 132 -32.64 17.31 -28.39
CA GLU A 132 -33.47 16.72 -29.46
C GLU A 132 -34.43 17.74 -30.05
N LYS A 133 -35.09 18.57 -29.22
CA LYS A 133 -35.98 19.64 -29.68
C LYS A 133 -35.23 20.71 -30.49
N ILE A 134 -34.02 21.10 -30.08
CA ILE A 134 -33.16 22.01 -30.85
C ILE A 134 -32.81 21.39 -32.21
N LYS A 135 -32.36 20.13 -32.21
CA LYS A 135 -32.00 19.37 -33.41
C LYS A 135 -33.16 19.27 -34.41
N ALA A 136 -34.37 18.97 -33.93
CA ALA A 136 -35.58 18.93 -34.75
C ALA A 136 -36.01 20.31 -35.30
N THR A 137 -35.78 21.39 -34.55
CA THR A 137 -36.12 22.76 -34.99
C THR A 137 -35.12 23.32 -36.00
N THR A 138 -33.89 22.78 -36.04
CA THR A 138 -32.86 23.19 -37.03
C THR A 138 -33.13 22.59 -38.41
N THR A 139 -33.91 21.51 -38.51
CA THR A 139 -34.25 20.84 -39.78
C THR A 139 -35.39 21.51 -40.56
N THR A 140 -36.17 22.41 -39.95
CA THR A 140 -37.33 23.07 -40.57
C THR A 140 -37.14 24.59 -40.67
N SER A 141 -36.96 25.08 -41.89
CA SER A 141 -36.55 26.45 -42.16
C SER A 141 -37.69 27.47 -42.05
N HIS A 142 -37.83 28.14 -40.90
CA HIS A 142 -38.23 29.56 -40.86
C HIS A 142 -37.76 30.26 -39.58
N VAL A 143 -37.00 31.35 -39.72
CA VAL A 143 -36.41 32.08 -38.58
C VAL A 143 -37.39 33.14 -38.07
N GLN A 144 -38.19 32.84 -37.05
CA GLN A 144 -39.01 33.87 -36.40
C GLN A 144 -39.51 33.61 -34.96
N HIS A 145 -38.70 32.96 -34.09
CA HIS A 145 -38.88 33.01 -32.62
C HIS A 145 -37.58 32.66 -31.82
N GLY A 146 -36.41 33.09 -32.31
CA GLY A 146 -35.09 32.57 -31.88
C GLY A 146 -34.60 32.86 -30.44
N ILE A 147 -35.43 33.43 -29.55
CA ILE A 147 -35.01 33.88 -28.21
C ILE A 147 -35.73 33.08 -27.11
N ASN A 148 -35.29 31.85 -26.85
CA ASN A 148 -35.30 31.25 -25.50
C ASN A 148 -34.55 29.91 -25.37
N MET A 149 -34.50 29.06 -26.40
CA MET A 149 -34.02 27.68 -26.26
C MET A 149 -32.58 27.55 -25.72
N GLY A 150 -31.66 28.43 -26.12
CA GLY A 150 -30.29 28.42 -25.57
C GLY A 150 -30.20 28.84 -24.11
N VAL A 151 -31.10 29.71 -23.64
CA VAL A 151 -31.18 30.12 -22.23
C VAL A 151 -31.74 28.98 -21.37
N LEU A 152 -32.76 28.27 -21.88
CA LEU A 152 -33.33 27.08 -21.24
C LEU A 152 -32.31 25.95 -21.09
N LEU A 153 -31.52 25.70 -22.15
CA LEU A 153 -30.45 24.70 -22.12
C LEU A 153 -29.36 25.07 -21.10
N ASN A 154 -28.90 26.33 -21.11
CA ASN A 154 -27.88 26.82 -20.17
C ASN A 154 -28.35 26.73 -18.71
N SER A 155 -29.61 27.08 -18.43
CA SER A 155 -30.24 26.93 -17.11
C SER A 155 -30.30 25.47 -16.66
N SER A 156 -30.64 24.56 -17.58
CA SER A 156 -30.70 23.11 -17.32
C SER A 156 -29.32 22.52 -17.04
N CYS A 157 -28.29 22.95 -17.80
CA CYS A 157 -26.90 22.59 -17.55
C CYS A 157 -26.39 23.10 -16.20
N ALA A 158 -26.65 24.37 -15.87
CA ALA A 158 -26.26 24.95 -14.58
C ALA A 158 -26.91 24.22 -13.39
N THR A 159 -28.19 23.83 -13.53
CA THR A 159 -28.89 23.05 -12.51
C THR A 159 -28.30 21.65 -12.35
N PHE A 160 -28.06 20.94 -13.47
CA PHE A 160 -27.40 19.62 -13.46
C PHE A 160 -26.02 19.66 -12.79
N LEU A 161 -25.18 20.64 -13.13
CA LEU A 161 -23.86 20.81 -12.52
C LEU A 161 -23.95 21.07 -11.02
N LYS A 162 -24.91 21.88 -10.56
CA LYS A 162 -25.13 22.12 -9.14
C LYS A 162 -25.54 20.85 -8.39
N THR A 163 -26.50 20.08 -8.92
CA THR A 163 -26.92 18.81 -8.28
C THR A 163 -25.81 17.76 -8.30
N LEU A 164 -24.90 17.80 -9.29
CA LEU A 164 -23.72 16.95 -9.33
C LEU A 164 -22.71 17.33 -8.24
N GLU A 165 -22.48 18.62 -8.03
CA GLU A 165 -21.62 19.11 -6.95
C GLU A 165 -22.23 18.83 -5.56
N GLU A 166 -23.54 18.96 -5.39
CA GLU A 166 -24.26 18.51 -4.18
C GLU A 166 -24.06 16.99 -3.94
N CYS A 167 -24.11 16.15 -4.98
CA CYS A 167 -23.79 14.72 -4.86
C CYS A 167 -22.33 14.48 -4.42
N MET A 168 -21.37 15.21 -4.98
CA MET A 168 -19.95 15.10 -4.59
C MET A 168 -19.74 15.52 -3.14
N GLN A 169 -20.41 16.56 -2.67
CA GLN A 169 -20.32 17.03 -1.28
C GLN A 169 -20.88 15.99 -0.29
N ILE A 170 -22.05 15.40 -0.57
CA ILE A 170 -22.64 14.35 0.28
C ILE A 170 -21.77 13.09 0.30
N ALA A 171 -21.24 12.67 -0.85
CA ALA A 171 -20.33 11.54 -0.95
C ALA A 171 -19.02 11.81 -0.17
N ASN A 172 -18.40 12.97 -0.37
CA ASN A 172 -17.18 13.35 0.34
C ASN A 172 -17.40 13.42 1.86
N ALA A 173 -18.52 13.96 2.34
CA ALA A 173 -18.85 13.96 3.76
C ALA A 173 -18.98 12.52 4.32
N SER A 174 -19.68 11.65 3.58
CA SER A 174 -19.91 10.25 3.98
C SER A 174 -18.60 9.46 4.10
N PHE A 175 -17.70 9.57 3.12
CA PHE A 175 -16.46 8.77 3.08
C PHE A 175 -15.26 9.41 3.80
N SER A 176 -15.23 10.75 3.99
CA SER A 176 -14.14 11.41 4.72
C SER A 176 -14.25 11.24 6.24
N SER A 177 -15.46 11.02 6.75
CA SER A 177 -15.73 10.79 8.19
C SER A 177 -15.09 9.50 8.72
N GLU A 178 -14.89 8.50 7.85
CA GLU A 178 -14.20 7.24 8.19
C GLU A 178 -12.67 7.38 8.12
N LEU A 179 -12.14 8.15 7.16
CA LEU A 179 -10.69 8.29 6.94
C LEU A 179 -9.97 9.13 8.00
N LEU A 180 -10.66 10.01 8.73
CA LEU A 180 -10.07 10.89 9.73
C LEU A 180 -10.09 10.35 11.18
N GLN A 181 -10.56 9.12 11.40
CA GLN A 181 -10.57 8.50 12.73
C GLN A 181 -9.91 7.12 12.73
N HIS A 182 -8.57 7.06 12.76
CA HIS A 182 -7.81 6.16 13.65
C HIS A 182 -6.29 6.41 13.63
N THR A 183 -5.85 7.51 14.26
CA THR A 183 -4.46 7.67 14.75
C THR A 183 -4.51 8.19 16.18
N PRO A 184 -3.93 7.50 17.18
CA PRO A 184 -3.70 8.10 18.49
C PRO A 184 -2.50 9.04 18.37
N GLY A 185 -2.77 10.30 17.98
CA GLY A 185 -1.75 11.34 17.89
C GLY A 185 -1.17 11.67 19.27
N GLU A 186 0.15 11.90 19.30
CA GLU A 186 0.87 12.23 20.53
C GLU A 186 0.35 13.55 21.13
N THR A 187 -0.20 13.51 22.34
CA THR A 187 -0.64 14.72 23.04
C THR A 187 0.56 15.45 23.66
N SER A 188 1.18 16.33 22.89
CA SER A 188 2.22 17.25 23.36
C SER A 188 1.74 18.07 24.57
N TYR A 189 2.38 17.86 25.72
CA TYR A 189 2.10 18.59 26.96
C TYR A 189 2.66 20.01 26.93
N SER A 190 1.95 20.93 26.27
CA SER A 190 2.26 22.37 26.27
C SER A 190 1.93 23.03 27.62
N VAL A 191 2.88 22.98 28.57
CA VAL A 191 2.77 23.70 29.84
C VAL A 191 2.85 25.21 29.62
N ILE A 192 1.86 25.94 30.12
CA ILE A 192 1.76 27.41 29.97
C ILE A 192 2.79 28.10 30.88
N HIS A 193 3.71 28.86 30.30
CA HIS A 193 4.42 29.93 31.01
C HIS A 193 4.22 31.28 30.30
N LYS A 194 3.81 32.30 31.07
CA LYS A 194 3.59 33.66 30.57
C LYS A 194 4.91 34.32 30.17
N LEU A 195 4.96 34.85 28.95
CA LEU A 195 6.04 35.71 28.48
C LEU A 195 6.03 37.04 29.24
N ASN A 196 7.20 37.52 29.69
CA ASN A 196 7.37 38.94 30.02
C ASN A 196 8.84 39.41 29.89
N LYS A 197 9.07 40.25 28.86
CA LYS A 197 10.06 41.35 28.79
C LYS A 197 11.59 41.05 28.76
N LEU A 198 12.17 41.60 27.67
CA LEU A 198 13.47 42.33 27.54
C LEU A 198 14.75 41.60 27.05
N LYS A 199 15.08 41.92 25.79
CA LYS A 199 16.40 42.34 25.23
C LYS A 199 17.64 41.41 25.29
N LEU A 200 18.14 41.13 24.08
CA LEU A 200 19.55 40.89 23.70
C LEU A 200 20.52 42.01 24.21
N PRO A 201 21.87 41.81 24.25
CA PRO A 201 22.65 41.08 23.24
C PRO A 201 23.81 40.17 23.71
N ALA A 202 24.49 39.60 22.71
CA ALA A 202 25.56 38.60 22.75
C ALA A 202 26.96 39.13 23.13
N ILE A 203 27.93 38.19 23.29
CA ILE A 203 29.36 38.18 22.88
C ILE A 203 30.20 37.28 23.85
N LEU A 204 31.33 36.78 23.32
CA LEU A 204 32.45 35.99 23.91
C LEU A 204 32.75 36.22 25.42
N THR A 205 33.42 35.31 26.17
CA THR A 205 34.74 34.75 25.82
C THR A 205 35.19 33.50 26.64
N ARG A 206 35.73 32.48 25.95
CA ARG A 206 36.97 31.70 26.22
C ARG A 206 37.49 31.47 27.68
N GLY A 207 37.10 30.33 28.29
CA GLY A 207 37.99 29.21 28.68
C GLY A 207 38.87 29.22 29.96
N VAL A 208 39.28 27.98 30.38
CA VAL A 208 40.36 27.64 31.37
C VAL A 208 40.00 27.98 32.85
N THR A 209 40.33 27.25 33.94
CA THR A 209 41.25 26.15 34.39
C THR A 209 40.48 25.27 35.44
N GLU A 210 40.89 24.12 36.02
CA GLU A 210 41.82 22.98 35.76
C GLU A 210 41.58 21.84 36.80
N ARG A 211 42.16 20.63 36.61
CA ARG A 211 42.45 19.55 37.60
C ARG A 211 41.26 18.91 38.37
N LYS A 212 41.24 17.58 38.59
CA LYS A 212 42.37 16.73 39.04
C LYS A 212 42.35 15.31 38.44
N MET A 213 43.52 14.66 38.40
CA MET A 213 43.73 13.26 37.98
C MET A 213 43.57 12.26 39.13
N GLU A 214 43.45 10.97 38.76
CA GLU A 214 43.97 9.72 39.38
C GLU A 214 42.92 8.60 39.50
N LEU A 215 43.22 7.31 39.30
CA LEU A 215 44.25 6.68 38.45
C LEU A 215 43.79 5.25 38.06
N LYS A 216 44.42 4.61 37.07
CA LYS A 216 44.04 3.27 36.55
C LYS A 216 44.13 2.14 37.57
N LYS A 217 43.27 1.13 37.42
CA LYS A 217 43.73 -0.27 37.31
C LYS A 217 42.76 -1.17 36.53
N CYS A 218 43.32 -1.99 35.64
CA CYS A 218 42.71 -3.17 35.04
C CYS A 218 43.78 -4.27 35.04
N GLU A 219 43.44 -5.51 35.38
CA GLU A 219 44.31 -6.66 35.14
C GLU A 219 43.50 -7.97 35.13
N ASN A 220 44.08 -9.04 34.59
CA ASN A 220 43.33 -10.17 34.01
C ASN A 220 43.36 -11.47 34.84
N GLY A 221 42.39 -12.36 34.56
CA GLY A 221 42.50 -13.81 34.74
C GLY A 221 41.46 -14.46 35.66
N SER A 222 41.07 -15.72 35.47
CA SER A 222 41.36 -16.68 34.38
C SER A 222 40.56 -17.99 34.56
N ILE A 223 40.47 -18.83 33.51
CA ILE A 223 40.40 -20.33 33.60
C ILE A 223 39.07 -20.95 34.14
N TYR A 224 38.49 -22.09 33.68
CA TYR A 224 38.79 -23.10 32.63
C TYR A 224 37.50 -23.82 32.14
N LYS A 225 37.49 -24.30 30.88
CA LYS A 225 36.87 -25.59 30.39
C LYS A 225 35.31 -25.72 30.44
N ASN A 226 34.64 -26.59 29.66
CA ASN A 226 35.04 -27.57 28.64
C ASN A 226 33.86 -27.83 27.67
N ALA A 227 34.10 -28.02 26.37
CA ALA A 227 33.22 -28.77 25.45
C ALA A 227 34.02 -29.20 24.20
N THR A 228 33.82 -30.44 23.74
CA THR A 228 34.58 -31.02 22.61
C THR A 228 33.66 -31.83 21.71
N LEU A 229 33.74 -31.63 20.39
CA LEU A 229 33.29 -32.59 19.37
C LEU A 229 34.43 -32.83 18.36
N PRO A 230 34.53 -34.01 17.72
CA PRO A 230 35.72 -34.38 16.96
C PRO A 230 35.65 -34.01 15.46
N GLU A 231 36.81 -33.71 14.90
CA GLU A 231 37.06 -33.61 13.45
C GLU A 231 37.36 -35.00 12.85
N LYS A 232 37.10 -35.19 11.54
CA LYS A 232 37.68 -36.30 10.76
C LYS A 232 38.40 -35.82 9.50
N THR A 233 39.71 -35.83 9.64
CA THR A 233 40.81 -35.56 8.70
C THR A 233 40.69 -36.20 7.32
N PHE A 234 41.11 -35.46 6.27
CA PHE A 234 42.00 -35.89 5.17
C PHE A 234 42.46 -34.61 4.40
N ILE A 235 43.62 -34.03 4.70
CA ILE A 235 44.95 -34.33 4.11
C ILE A 235 44.89 -34.27 2.56
N GLU A 236 45.19 -33.13 1.92
CA GLU A 236 46.54 -32.58 1.60
C GLU A 236 47.24 -33.41 0.49
N LYS A 237 47.41 -32.88 -0.74
CA LYS A 237 48.54 -32.06 -1.27
C LYS A 237 48.28 -31.78 -2.78
N SER A 238 48.90 -30.85 -3.52
CA SER A 238 49.73 -29.66 -3.25
C SER A 238 49.98 -28.91 -4.58
N SER A 239 50.07 -27.57 -4.58
CA SER A 239 50.50 -26.76 -5.76
C SER A 239 51.98 -27.01 -6.13
N PRO A 240 52.44 -26.66 -7.36
CA PRO A 240 52.89 -25.27 -7.59
C PRO A 240 52.66 -24.68 -9.00
N VAL A 241 52.88 -23.36 -9.10
CA VAL A 241 52.88 -22.49 -10.29
C VAL A 241 54.35 -22.26 -10.70
N PRO A 242 54.78 -22.23 -12.01
CA PRO A 242 54.96 -20.93 -12.69
C PRO A 242 55.01 -20.84 -14.26
N LEU A 243 54.83 -19.59 -14.73
CA LEU A 243 55.45 -18.89 -15.89
C LEU A 243 55.22 -19.28 -17.38
N LYS A 244 54.66 -18.29 -18.12
CA LYS A 244 55.15 -17.62 -19.36
C LYS A 244 55.61 -18.42 -20.62
N ARG A 245 54.83 -18.18 -21.71
CA ARG A 245 55.22 -17.58 -23.03
C ARG A 245 55.72 -18.49 -24.19
N SER A 246 55.36 -18.05 -25.41
CA SER A 246 55.95 -18.31 -26.76
C SER A 246 55.79 -19.73 -27.36
N GLU A 247 55.03 -19.91 -28.46
CA GLU A 247 55.49 -20.04 -29.88
C GLU A 247 55.91 -21.48 -30.26
N THR A 248 55.87 -21.98 -31.51
CA THR A 248 55.54 -21.43 -32.84
C THR A 248 54.98 -22.51 -33.80
N LYS A 249 54.50 -22.09 -35.00
CA LYS A 249 54.26 -22.85 -36.25
C LYS A 249 53.00 -23.76 -36.31
N GLY A 250 52.32 -23.84 -37.46
CA GLY A 250 52.56 -23.12 -38.73
C GLY A 250 51.44 -23.22 -39.77
N SER A 251 51.48 -22.29 -40.74
CA SER A 251 50.52 -22.16 -41.85
C SER A 251 50.98 -22.92 -43.11
N PRO A 252 50.17 -22.93 -44.20
CA PRO A 252 50.45 -21.94 -45.26
C PRO A 252 49.22 -21.16 -45.76
N SER A 253 49.49 -20.04 -46.44
CA SER A 253 48.55 -19.01 -46.87
C SER A 253 47.80 -19.32 -48.17
N LYS A 254 46.77 -18.51 -48.49
CA LYS A 254 46.73 -17.75 -49.75
C LYS A 254 46.09 -16.37 -49.59
N ASP A 255 46.74 -15.39 -50.21
CA ASP A 255 46.26 -14.23 -51.00
C ASP A 255 44.91 -13.55 -50.64
N GLY A 256 44.81 -12.22 -50.58
CA GLY A 256 45.80 -11.16 -50.82
C GLY A 256 45.19 -9.76 -50.59
N ALA A 257 46.02 -8.72 -50.52
CA ALA A 257 45.59 -7.35 -50.17
C ALA A 257 46.04 -6.31 -51.22
N ASN A 258 45.45 -5.10 -51.19
CA ASN A 258 46.23 -3.86 -51.00
C ASN A 258 45.38 -2.58 -50.84
N LYS A 259 45.96 -1.61 -50.11
CA LYS A 259 45.58 -0.18 -50.12
C LYS A 259 46.41 0.57 -51.16
N LEU A 260 45.91 1.70 -51.66
CA LEU A 260 46.74 2.84 -52.07
C LEU A 260 45.92 4.15 -52.02
N LEU A 261 46.62 5.28 -51.90
CA LEU A 261 46.09 6.65 -51.86
C LEU A 261 46.72 7.49 -52.99
N PRO A 262 46.03 8.55 -53.43
CA PRO A 262 46.70 9.85 -53.59
C PRO A 262 45.95 10.99 -52.89
N GLN A 263 46.51 12.21 -52.93
CA GLN A 263 46.13 13.35 -52.08
C GLN A 263 45.38 14.48 -52.82
N ARG A 264 44.61 15.25 -52.03
CA ARG A 264 44.22 16.68 -52.18
C ARG A 264 43.42 17.11 -53.44
N ASN A 265 42.27 17.73 -53.15
CA ASN A 265 42.02 19.11 -53.58
C ASN A 265 41.15 19.86 -52.55
N ILE A 266 40.92 21.17 -52.76
CA ILE A 266 40.17 22.09 -51.88
C ILE A 266 38.92 22.60 -52.65
N GLN A 267 37.93 23.15 -51.93
CA GLN A 267 36.57 23.50 -52.37
C GLN A 267 35.68 22.25 -52.66
N ASP A 268 34.37 22.22 -52.35
CA ASP A 268 33.41 23.31 -52.16
C ASP A 268 32.51 23.20 -50.90
N ASN A 269 31.84 24.31 -50.57
CA ASN A 269 30.86 24.38 -49.48
C ASN A 269 29.46 23.90 -49.89
N LYS A 270 28.86 23.00 -49.10
CA LYS A 270 27.39 22.92 -48.95
C LYS A 270 27.05 22.40 -47.55
N PRO A 271 26.11 23.02 -46.79
CA PRO A 271 25.71 22.49 -45.49
C PRO A 271 25.07 21.11 -45.63
N LEU A 272 25.33 20.23 -44.65
CA LEU A 272 24.50 19.04 -44.47
C LEU A 272 23.16 19.48 -43.89
N GLU A 273 22.06 18.99 -44.48
CA GLU A 273 20.83 18.81 -43.72
C GLU A 273 21.07 17.70 -42.69
N PRO A 274 20.56 17.81 -41.45
CA PRO A 274 20.59 16.70 -40.52
C PRO A 274 19.83 15.51 -41.13
N LEU A 275 20.49 14.37 -41.27
CA LEU A 275 19.79 13.11 -41.45
C LEU A 275 18.94 12.88 -40.21
N GLU A 276 17.62 12.80 -40.37
CA GLU A 276 16.74 12.35 -39.30
C GLU A 276 17.14 10.91 -38.95
N GLU A 277 17.59 10.70 -37.71
CA GLU A 277 17.85 9.36 -37.20
C GLU A 277 16.52 8.64 -37.08
N SER A 278 16.18 7.85 -38.09
CA SER A 278 14.97 7.04 -38.13
C SER A 278 15.02 6.02 -36.99
N VAL A 279 14.35 6.36 -35.88
CA VAL A 279 14.33 5.55 -34.65
C VAL A 279 13.87 4.14 -35.01
N ASN A 280 14.78 3.19 -34.89
CA ASN A 280 14.54 1.80 -35.25
C ASN A 280 13.36 1.26 -34.44
N VAL A 281 12.27 0.87 -35.12
CA VAL A 281 10.97 0.59 -34.50
C VAL A 281 11.04 -0.54 -33.44
N SER A 282 12.05 -1.41 -33.53
CA SER A 282 12.33 -2.46 -32.53
C SER A 282 12.80 -1.94 -31.16
N ASP A 283 13.36 -0.73 -31.09
CA ASP A 283 14.01 -0.18 -29.89
C ASP A 283 13.17 0.88 -29.17
N PHE A 284 11.92 1.13 -29.61
CA PHE A 284 11.03 2.09 -28.96
C PHE A 284 10.86 1.79 -27.46
N PRO A 285 11.19 2.72 -26.55
CA PRO A 285 11.13 2.47 -25.11
C PRO A 285 9.71 2.63 -24.58
N THR A 286 9.15 1.54 -24.04
CA THR A 286 7.91 1.60 -23.25
C THR A 286 8.23 1.76 -21.78
N PHE A 287 7.23 2.12 -20.98
CA PHE A 287 7.33 2.11 -19.52
C PHE A 287 7.95 0.80 -18.97
N PHE A 288 7.59 -0.38 -19.49
CA PHE A 288 8.09 -1.69 -19.04
C PHE A 288 9.57 -1.98 -19.38
N SER A 289 10.16 -1.16 -20.26
CA SER A 289 11.61 -1.17 -20.54
C SER A 289 12.41 -0.14 -19.72
N ALA A 290 11.74 0.83 -19.09
CA ALA A 290 12.37 1.93 -18.34
C ALA A 290 12.15 1.89 -16.82
N MET A 291 11.28 1.00 -16.32
CA MET A 291 11.21 0.63 -14.89
C MET A 291 12.61 0.26 -14.37
N ASN A 292 13.03 0.80 -13.22
CA ASN A 292 14.32 0.43 -12.61
C ASN A 292 14.27 -0.96 -11.94
N TYR A 293 13.09 -1.39 -11.53
CA TYR A 293 12.83 -2.69 -10.91
C TYR A 293 11.69 -3.42 -11.62
N ARG A 294 11.91 -4.66 -12.04
CA ARG A 294 10.95 -5.43 -12.82
C ARG A 294 10.88 -6.86 -12.32
N PHE A 295 9.69 -7.45 -12.33
CA PHE A 295 9.49 -8.85 -11.94
C PHE A 295 10.37 -9.84 -12.72
N SER A 296 10.73 -9.53 -13.98
CA SER A 296 11.65 -10.33 -14.81
C SER A 296 13.09 -10.35 -14.34
N ASP A 297 13.50 -9.39 -13.53
CA ASP A 297 14.90 -9.20 -13.13
C ASP A 297 15.13 -9.73 -11.71
N ILE A 298 14.05 -10.02 -10.97
CA ILE A 298 14.04 -10.70 -9.67
C ILE A 298 14.55 -12.15 -9.84
N LYS A 299 15.67 -12.43 -9.17
CA LYS A 299 16.20 -13.79 -9.02
C LYS A 299 15.65 -14.39 -7.73
N LEU A 300 15.05 -15.57 -7.82
CA LEU A 300 14.61 -16.31 -6.63
C LEU A 300 15.84 -16.85 -5.88
N PHE A 301 15.70 -17.01 -4.57
CA PHE A 301 16.66 -17.76 -3.75
C PHE A 301 16.64 -19.26 -4.10
N GLU A 302 17.63 -20.02 -3.61
CA GLU A 302 17.80 -21.45 -3.92
C GLU A 302 16.62 -22.32 -3.42
N ASP A 303 15.91 -21.87 -2.38
CA ASP A 303 14.68 -22.46 -1.83
C ASP A 303 13.41 -22.07 -2.62
N GLY A 304 13.54 -21.30 -3.70
CA GLY A 304 12.41 -20.71 -4.43
C GLY A 304 11.85 -19.43 -3.77
N GLY A 305 12.47 -18.94 -2.70
CA GLY A 305 12.12 -17.72 -2.00
C GLY A 305 12.08 -16.51 -2.93
N ILE A 306 11.02 -15.71 -2.85
CA ILE A 306 10.90 -14.43 -3.56
C ILE A 306 11.53 -13.34 -2.68
N PRO A 307 12.61 -12.67 -3.12
CA PRO A 307 13.23 -11.58 -2.36
C PRO A 307 12.26 -10.44 -2.07
N THR A 308 12.15 -10.07 -0.79
CA THR A 308 11.15 -9.11 -0.31
C THR A 308 11.37 -7.70 -0.87
N GLU A 309 12.60 -7.20 -0.88
CA GLU A 309 12.88 -5.81 -1.26
C GLU A 309 12.69 -5.59 -2.77
N GLU A 310 13.22 -6.49 -3.59
CA GLU A 310 13.13 -6.45 -5.06
C GLU A 310 11.69 -6.66 -5.56
N PHE A 311 10.88 -7.48 -4.86
CA PHE A 311 9.45 -7.63 -5.16
C PHE A 311 8.68 -6.34 -4.84
N LEU A 312 8.88 -5.75 -3.65
CA LEU A 312 8.18 -4.52 -3.27
C LEU A 312 8.61 -3.32 -4.13
N ASN A 313 9.88 -3.24 -4.52
CA ASN A 313 10.37 -2.23 -5.48
C ASN A 313 9.72 -2.40 -6.86
N SER A 314 9.61 -3.64 -7.37
CA SER A 314 8.90 -3.94 -8.62
C SER A 314 7.39 -3.66 -8.54
N CYS A 315 6.80 -3.68 -7.34
CA CYS A 315 5.43 -3.22 -7.11
C CYS A 315 5.33 -1.68 -7.05
N TYR A 316 6.33 -0.98 -6.49
CA TYR A 316 6.34 0.48 -6.44
C TYR A 316 6.42 1.12 -7.84
N GLU A 317 7.18 0.52 -8.76
CA GLU A 317 7.26 0.94 -10.18
C GLU A 317 5.91 0.90 -10.92
N ILE A 318 4.87 0.24 -10.38
CA ILE A 318 3.51 0.26 -10.96
C ILE A 318 2.78 1.57 -10.65
N ILE A 319 3.05 2.21 -9.52
CA ILE A 319 2.27 3.37 -9.04
C ILE A 319 2.33 4.59 -10.00
N PRO A 320 3.49 4.98 -10.57
CA PRO A 320 3.55 6.03 -11.58
C PRO A 320 2.72 5.76 -12.83
N VAL A 321 2.47 4.49 -13.19
CA VAL A 321 1.56 4.10 -14.29
C VAL A 321 0.14 4.51 -13.95
N LEU A 322 -0.33 4.21 -12.74
CA LEU A 322 -1.69 4.53 -12.28
C LEU A 322 -1.91 6.04 -12.23
N ASP A 323 -0.90 6.81 -11.78
CA ASP A 323 -0.94 8.27 -11.82
C ASP A 323 -1.04 8.81 -13.26
N LYS A 324 -0.23 8.29 -14.20
CA LYS A 324 -0.28 8.72 -15.60
C LYS A 324 -1.57 8.32 -16.33
N LEU A 325 -2.14 7.16 -16.03
CA LEU A 325 -3.38 6.68 -16.65
C LEU A 325 -4.63 7.41 -16.15
N GLY A 326 -4.56 8.11 -15.01
CA GLY A 326 -5.64 8.95 -14.50
C GLY A 326 -5.62 9.01 -12.97
N PRO A 327 -5.01 10.06 -12.36
CA PRO A 327 -4.66 10.02 -10.94
C PRO A 327 -5.90 9.98 -10.04
N THR A 328 -6.95 10.72 -10.38
CA THR A 328 -8.23 10.73 -9.63
C THR A 328 -9.01 9.43 -9.75
N VAL A 329 -8.93 8.74 -10.89
CA VAL A 329 -9.78 7.58 -11.21
C VAL A 329 -9.15 6.25 -10.78
N PHE A 330 -7.82 6.19 -10.80
CA PHE A 330 -7.05 5.08 -10.24
C PHE A 330 -6.62 5.29 -8.78
N ALA A 331 -6.91 6.45 -8.17
CA ALA A 331 -6.60 6.73 -6.76
C ALA A 331 -6.99 5.58 -5.78
N PRO A 332 -8.18 4.96 -5.86
CA PRO A 332 -8.51 3.83 -4.97
C PRO A 332 -7.59 2.61 -5.16
N VAL A 333 -7.20 2.32 -6.40
CA VAL A 333 -6.28 1.22 -6.75
C VAL A 333 -4.86 1.53 -6.28
N LYS A 334 -4.40 2.77 -6.50
CA LYS A 334 -3.10 3.26 -6.02
C LYS A 334 -3.00 3.20 -4.49
N MET A 335 -4.02 3.70 -3.77
CA MET A 335 -4.03 3.67 -2.30
C MET A 335 -4.04 2.26 -1.72
N ASP A 336 -4.69 1.29 -2.37
CA ASP A 336 -4.61 -0.12 -1.97
C ASP A 336 -3.21 -0.70 -2.19
N PHE A 337 -2.62 -0.51 -3.38
CA PHE A 337 -1.23 -0.92 -3.67
C PHE A 337 -0.24 -0.29 -2.67
N GLU A 338 -0.24 1.04 -2.53
CA GLU A 338 0.62 1.76 -1.58
C GLU A 338 0.41 1.29 -0.15
N GLY A 339 -0.84 1.13 0.27
CA GLY A 339 -1.22 0.69 1.60
C GLY A 339 -0.76 -0.74 1.90
N ASN A 340 -0.84 -1.65 0.92
CA ASN A 340 -0.43 -3.04 1.06
C ASN A 340 1.09 -3.21 1.02
N ILE A 341 1.77 -2.59 0.05
CA ILE A 341 3.24 -2.55 -0.01
C ILE A 341 3.82 -1.98 1.29
N LYS A 342 3.22 -0.91 1.83
CA LYS A 342 3.63 -0.30 3.10
C LYS A 342 3.52 -1.24 4.30
N LYS A 343 2.44 -2.03 4.44
CA LYS A 343 2.28 -3.02 5.52
C LYS A 343 3.34 -4.12 5.45
N ILE A 344 3.60 -4.66 4.25
CA ILE A 344 4.62 -5.69 4.04
C ILE A 344 6.02 -5.13 4.36
N ASN A 345 6.33 -3.91 3.90
CA ASN A 345 7.58 -3.23 4.23
C ASN A 345 7.71 -2.94 5.74
N GLN A 346 6.62 -2.54 6.42
CA GLN A 346 6.60 -2.34 7.87
C GLN A 346 6.96 -3.62 8.64
N LYS A 347 6.56 -4.80 8.17
CA LYS A 347 7.02 -6.08 8.74
C LYS A 347 8.47 -6.37 8.35
N TYR A 348 8.85 -6.20 7.08
CA TYR A 348 10.21 -6.44 6.58
C TYR A 348 11.28 -5.70 7.39
N ILE A 349 11.11 -4.41 7.66
CA ILE A 349 12.09 -3.61 8.40
C ILE A 349 12.25 -3.98 9.89
N THR A 350 11.39 -4.84 10.45
CA THR A 350 11.55 -5.32 11.84
C THR A 350 12.66 -6.37 11.99
N ASN A 351 12.87 -7.20 10.96
CA ASN A 351 14.09 -7.99 10.78
C ASN A 351 14.30 -8.32 9.29
N LYS A 352 15.21 -7.59 8.63
CA LYS A 352 15.50 -7.80 7.20
C LYS A 352 16.12 -9.17 6.89
N GLU A 353 16.79 -9.81 7.85
CA GLU A 353 17.46 -11.10 7.65
C GLU A 353 16.45 -12.25 7.71
N ASP A 354 15.59 -12.30 8.73
CA ASP A 354 14.51 -13.28 8.82
C ASP A 354 13.47 -13.10 7.69
N PHE A 355 13.11 -11.85 7.38
CA PHE A 355 12.08 -11.52 6.38
C PHE A 355 12.64 -11.23 4.99
N CYS A 356 13.84 -11.74 4.68
CA CYS A 356 14.48 -11.59 3.37
C CYS A 356 13.66 -12.15 2.20
N SER A 357 12.76 -13.11 2.44
CA SER A 357 11.77 -13.57 1.47
C SER A 357 10.33 -13.47 1.96
N LEU A 358 9.41 -13.29 1.02
CA LEU A 358 7.96 -13.20 1.30
C LEU A 358 7.44 -14.47 1.98
N GLN A 359 7.93 -15.65 1.57
CA GLN A 359 7.60 -16.93 2.20
C GLN A 359 7.96 -16.93 3.69
N LYS A 360 9.20 -16.54 4.06
CA LYS A 360 9.63 -16.51 5.47
C LYS A 360 8.78 -15.54 6.31
N MET A 361 8.38 -14.42 5.72
CA MET A 361 7.51 -13.44 6.38
C MET A 361 6.12 -14.02 6.70
N VAL A 362 5.48 -14.67 5.73
CA VAL A 362 4.16 -15.32 5.91
C VAL A 362 4.26 -16.51 6.87
N LEU A 363 5.29 -17.36 6.73
CA LEU A 363 5.52 -18.50 7.61
C LEU A 363 5.80 -18.09 9.07
N HIS A 364 6.50 -16.98 9.30
CA HIS A 364 6.60 -16.40 10.63
C HIS A 364 5.22 -15.97 11.14
N GLU A 365 4.46 -15.19 10.37
CA GLU A 365 3.15 -14.69 10.83
C GLU A 365 2.15 -15.82 11.11
N LEU A 366 2.22 -16.93 10.37
CA LEU A 366 1.53 -18.19 10.65
C LEU A 366 2.00 -18.79 12.00
N SER A 367 3.31 -19.00 12.19
CA SER A 367 3.85 -19.62 13.40
C SER A 367 3.66 -18.81 14.68
N THR A 368 3.36 -17.52 14.57
CA THR A 368 3.04 -16.62 15.69
C THR A 368 1.55 -16.27 15.78
N GLU A 369 0.69 -16.98 15.05
CA GLU A 369 -0.79 -16.82 15.05
C GLU A 369 -1.29 -15.41 14.66
N VAL A 370 -0.47 -14.59 13.99
CA VAL A 370 -0.83 -13.22 13.59
C VAL A 370 -1.21 -13.08 12.11
N ALA A 371 -1.04 -14.12 11.28
CA ALA A 371 -1.31 -14.09 9.84
C ALA A 371 -2.73 -13.57 9.50
N GLN A 372 -3.74 -13.94 10.28
CA GLN A 372 -5.14 -13.52 10.08
C GLN A 372 -5.53 -12.24 10.85
N ILE A 373 -4.60 -11.58 11.55
CA ILE A 373 -4.88 -10.31 12.22
C ILE A 373 -5.00 -9.19 11.17
N ARG A 374 -6.03 -8.34 11.34
CA ARG A 374 -6.21 -7.16 10.47
C ARG A 374 -4.93 -6.32 10.47
N HIS A 375 -4.46 -5.93 9.29
CA HIS A 375 -3.19 -5.24 9.04
C HIS A 375 -1.90 -6.09 9.14
N SER A 376 -1.98 -7.43 9.21
CA SER A 376 -0.81 -8.32 9.04
C SER A 376 -0.16 -8.16 7.66
N ALA A 377 1.12 -8.54 7.52
CA ALA A 377 1.78 -8.56 6.22
C ALA A 377 1.20 -9.65 5.29
N THR A 378 0.74 -10.76 5.86
CA THR A 378 0.07 -11.86 5.14
C THR A 378 -1.24 -11.40 4.50
N GLN A 379 -2.06 -10.64 5.21
CA GLN A 379 -3.28 -10.04 4.65
C GLN A 379 -2.94 -8.93 3.62
N ALA A 380 -1.91 -8.13 3.87
CA ALA A 380 -1.45 -7.14 2.90
C ALA A 380 -0.98 -7.77 1.58
N LEU A 381 -0.20 -8.86 1.66
CA LEU A 381 0.30 -9.60 0.51
C LEU A 381 -0.81 -10.36 -0.23
N LEU A 382 -1.89 -10.78 0.47
CA LEU A 382 -3.09 -11.34 -0.16
C LEU A 382 -3.75 -10.33 -1.12
N TRP A 383 -4.02 -9.12 -0.64
CA TRP A 383 -4.62 -8.06 -1.45
C TRP A 383 -3.67 -7.57 -2.55
N LEU A 384 -2.37 -7.43 -2.26
CA LEU A 384 -1.36 -7.08 -3.28
C LEU A 384 -1.29 -8.14 -4.40
N LYS A 385 -1.27 -9.45 -4.09
CA LYS A 385 -1.25 -10.49 -5.14
C LYS A 385 -2.56 -10.55 -5.93
N ARG A 386 -3.72 -10.25 -5.31
CA ARG A 386 -5.01 -10.10 -6.00
C ARG A 386 -5.01 -8.90 -6.95
N GLY A 387 -4.44 -7.77 -6.55
CA GLY A 387 -4.22 -6.60 -7.42
C GLY A 387 -3.25 -6.86 -8.57
N LEU A 388 -2.15 -7.58 -8.32
CA LEU A 388 -1.19 -7.99 -9.35
C LEU A 388 -1.79 -9.00 -10.35
N LYS A 389 -2.64 -9.94 -9.91
CA LYS A 389 -3.43 -10.82 -10.81
C LYS A 389 -4.31 -10.00 -11.76
N PHE A 390 -5.01 -8.99 -11.25
CA PHE A 390 -5.80 -8.07 -12.06
C PHE A 390 -4.96 -7.33 -13.10
N LEU A 391 -3.82 -6.76 -12.68
CA LEU A 391 -2.88 -6.09 -13.59
C LEU A 391 -2.35 -7.04 -14.68
N LYS A 392 -1.96 -8.27 -14.31
CA LYS A 392 -1.50 -9.30 -15.25
C LYS A 392 -2.57 -9.58 -16.30
N GLU A 393 -3.83 -9.79 -15.91
CA GLU A 393 -4.91 -10.04 -16.85
C GLU A 393 -5.20 -8.83 -17.75
N PHE A 394 -5.21 -7.62 -17.20
CA PHE A 394 -5.39 -6.39 -17.99
C PHE A 394 -4.32 -6.24 -19.08
N LEU A 395 -3.04 -6.36 -18.71
CA LEU A 395 -1.92 -6.31 -19.64
C LEU A 395 -1.92 -7.51 -20.62
N THR A 396 -2.48 -8.66 -20.23
CA THR A 396 -2.65 -9.82 -21.12
C THR A 396 -3.71 -9.54 -22.21
N GLU A 397 -4.83 -8.90 -21.88
CA GLU A 397 -5.83 -8.49 -22.89
C GLU A 397 -5.22 -7.50 -23.90
N LEU A 398 -4.49 -6.48 -23.43
CA LEU A 398 -3.81 -5.52 -24.30
C LEU A 398 -2.77 -6.20 -25.21
N LYS A 399 -1.97 -7.11 -24.66
CA LYS A 399 -1.00 -7.92 -25.43
C LYS A 399 -1.69 -8.80 -26.47
N ASN A 400 -2.91 -9.26 -26.22
CA ASN A 400 -3.71 -10.01 -27.19
C ASN A 400 -4.39 -9.11 -28.25
N GLY A 401 -4.10 -7.80 -28.27
CA GLY A 401 -4.59 -6.85 -29.26
C GLY A 401 -5.88 -6.12 -28.89
N GLU A 402 -6.35 -6.22 -27.64
CA GLU A 402 -7.52 -5.46 -27.16
C GLU A 402 -7.20 -3.95 -27.12
N LYS A 403 -7.65 -3.19 -28.13
CA LYS A 403 -7.53 -1.73 -28.12
C LYS A 403 -8.58 -1.04 -27.25
N ASN A 404 -9.68 -1.69 -26.86
CA ASN A 404 -10.65 -1.06 -25.97
C ASN A 404 -10.23 -1.24 -24.49
N ILE A 405 -9.63 -0.18 -23.92
CA ILE A 405 -9.15 -0.13 -22.53
C ILE A 405 -10.27 -0.49 -21.53
N GLN A 406 -11.51 -0.06 -21.76
CA GLN A 406 -12.65 -0.40 -20.90
C GLN A 406 -12.98 -1.90 -21.00
N THR A 407 -12.96 -2.47 -22.21
CA THR A 407 -13.16 -3.91 -22.39
C THR A 407 -12.06 -4.71 -21.70
N ALA A 408 -10.79 -4.32 -21.86
CA ALA A 408 -9.65 -4.97 -21.20
C ALA A 408 -9.77 -4.93 -19.67
N LEU A 409 -10.01 -3.75 -19.09
CA LEU A 409 -10.18 -3.56 -17.64
C LEU A 409 -11.36 -4.37 -17.10
N ASN A 410 -12.51 -4.35 -17.78
CA ASN A 410 -13.71 -5.04 -17.33
C ASN A 410 -13.58 -6.57 -17.41
N LYS A 411 -12.96 -7.11 -18.47
CA LYS A 411 -12.59 -8.53 -18.58
C LYS A 411 -11.66 -8.95 -17.44
N ALA A 412 -10.57 -8.21 -17.26
CA ALA A 412 -9.58 -8.49 -16.22
C ALA A 412 -10.18 -8.46 -14.81
N TYR A 413 -10.98 -7.43 -14.50
CA TYR A 413 -11.69 -7.31 -13.23
C TYR A 413 -12.66 -8.47 -13.00
N GLY A 414 -13.43 -8.83 -14.02
CA GLY A 414 -14.38 -9.95 -14.00
C GLY A 414 -13.75 -11.31 -13.71
N LYS A 415 -12.49 -11.52 -14.14
CA LYS A 415 -11.68 -12.73 -13.89
C LYS A 415 -10.99 -12.76 -12.51
N THR A 416 -10.90 -11.63 -11.80
CA THR A 416 -9.97 -11.47 -10.66
C THR A 416 -10.62 -10.81 -9.44
N LEU A 417 -10.56 -9.48 -9.32
CA LEU A 417 -10.98 -8.74 -8.13
C LEU A 417 -12.50 -8.75 -7.89
N ARG A 418 -13.31 -8.92 -8.95
CA ARG A 418 -14.78 -8.81 -8.86
C ARG A 418 -15.40 -9.74 -7.81
N GLN A 419 -14.85 -10.93 -7.60
CA GLN A 419 -15.39 -11.89 -6.63
C GLN A 419 -15.19 -11.41 -5.18
N TYR A 420 -14.05 -10.79 -4.87
CA TYR A 420 -13.70 -10.27 -3.55
C TYR A 420 -14.24 -8.86 -3.26
N HIS A 421 -14.89 -8.21 -4.22
CA HIS A 421 -15.44 -6.85 -4.06
C HIS A 421 -16.96 -6.90 -3.84
N GLY A 422 -17.45 -6.19 -2.84
CA GLY A 422 -18.86 -5.99 -2.51
C GLY A 422 -19.56 -5.01 -3.45
N TRP A 423 -20.84 -4.75 -3.21
CA TRP A 423 -21.65 -3.88 -4.08
C TRP A 423 -21.09 -2.46 -4.20
N VAL A 424 -20.61 -1.88 -3.09
CA VAL A 424 -20.04 -0.51 -3.07
C VAL A 424 -18.75 -0.44 -3.89
N VAL A 425 -17.79 -1.34 -3.65
CA VAL A 425 -16.48 -1.32 -4.33
C VAL A 425 -16.61 -1.71 -5.81
N ARG A 426 -17.57 -2.58 -6.17
CA ARG A 426 -17.98 -2.81 -7.58
C ARG A 426 -18.53 -1.52 -8.23
N GLY A 427 -19.25 -0.70 -7.48
CA GLY A 427 -19.72 0.62 -7.90
C GLY A 427 -18.57 1.60 -8.17
N VAL A 428 -17.58 1.67 -7.27
CA VAL A 428 -16.35 2.48 -7.44
C VAL A 428 -15.58 2.04 -8.68
N PHE A 429 -15.38 0.73 -8.87
CA PHE A 429 -14.76 0.23 -10.10
C PHE A 429 -15.53 0.63 -11.36
N ALA A 430 -16.87 0.59 -11.34
CA ALA A 430 -17.70 1.01 -12.47
C ALA A 430 -17.66 2.53 -12.74
N LEU A 431 -17.19 3.36 -11.81
CA LEU A 431 -16.88 4.78 -12.07
C LEU A 431 -15.49 4.93 -12.69
N ALA A 432 -14.47 4.29 -12.09
CA ALA A 432 -13.11 4.28 -12.64
C ALA A 432 -13.07 3.75 -14.09
N LEU A 433 -13.86 2.71 -14.39
CA LEU A 433 -14.01 2.14 -15.72
C LEU A 433 -14.60 3.13 -16.73
N ARG A 434 -15.63 3.92 -16.34
CA ARG A 434 -16.22 4.93 -17.25
C ARG A 434 -15.26 6.07 -17.56
N ALA A 435 -14.32 6.35 -16.65
CA ALA A 435 -13.37 7.44 -16.74
C ALA A 435 -11.94 7.00 -17.11
N SER A 436 -11.74 5.73 -17.48
CA SER A 436 -10.46 5.26 -18.04
C SER A 436 -10.19 5.90 -19.42
N PRO A 437 -8.92 6.13 -19.79
CA PRO A 437 -8.59 6.72 -21.08
C PRO A 437 -9.02 5.85 -22.27
N ASN A 438 -9.18 6.48 -23.44
CA ASN A 438 -9.26 5.77 -24.71
C ASN A 438 -7.87 5.22 -25.11
N TYR A 439 -7.78 4.42 -26.17
CA TYR A 439 -6.52 3.81 -26.59
C TYR A 439 -5.41 4.85 -26.83
N GLN A 440 -5.72 5.94 -27.54
CA GLN A 440 -4.76 7.00 -27.84
C GLN A 440 -4.21 7.68 -26.58
N GLY A 441 -5.06 7.98 -25.60
CA GLY A 441 -4.64 8.52 -24.30
C GLY A 441 -3.83 7.53 -23.46
N PHE A 442 -4.15 6.24 -23.55
CA PHE A 442 -3.37 5.17 -22.92
C PHE A 442 -1.97 5.04 -23.54
N VAL A 443 -1.87 5.09 -24.88
CA VAL A 443 -0.59 5.11 -25.61
C VAL A 443 0.22 6.35 -25.19
N ALA A 444 -0.37 7.54 -25.27
CA ALA A 444 0.30 8.79 -24.91
C ALA A 444 0.81 8.83 -23.45
N ALA A 445 0.09 8.20 -22.52
CA ALA A 445 0.53 8.09 -21.13
C ALA A 445 1.75 7.17 -20.94
N LEU A 446 1.90 6.13 -21.75
CA LEU A 446 2.90 5.07 -21.54
C LEU A 446 4.06 5.04 -22.55
N SER A 447 3.96 5.79 -23.65
CA SER A 447 5.10 6.19 -24.48
C SER A 447 6.10 7.02 -23.67
N LEU A 448 7.40 6.86 -23.98
CA LEU A 448 8.48 7.65 -23.39
C LEU A 448 9.18 8.57 -24.40
N ALA A 449 8.80 8.46 -25.67
CA ALA A 449 9.21 9.33 -26.78
C ALA A 449 8.00 9.56 -27.71
N GLU A 450 8.03 10.67 -28.45
CA GLU A 450 7.14 10.91 -29.59
C GLU A 450 7.85 10.48 -30.87
N CYS A 451 7.13 9.88 -31.82
CA CYS A 451 7.67 9.50 -33.12
C CYS A 451 6.55 9.40 -34.18
N GLU A 452 6.91 9.39 -35.45
CA GLU A 452 5.97 8.98 -36.49
C GLU A 452 5.47 7.54 -36.23
N ASN A 453 4.20 7.28 -36.52
CA ASN A 453 3.53 6.00 -36.26
C ASN A 453 3.60 5.51 -34.79
N GLN A 454 3.56 6.44 -33.82
CA GLN A 454 3.63 6.16 -32.37
C GLN A 454 2.75 4.99 -31.88
N GLU A 455 1.53 4.80 -32.38
CA GLU A 455 0.68 3.65 -31.99
C GLU A 455 1.31 2.28 -32.35
N GLU A 456 1.99 2.20 -33.49
CA GLU A 456 2.58 0.97 -34.02
C GLU A 456 3.94 0.69 -33.34
N ALA A 457 4.78 1.72 -33.19
CA ALA A 457 6.01 1.64 -32.41
C ALA A 457 5.75 1.27 -30.94
N PHE A 458 4.74 1.89 -30.31
CA PHE A 458 4.30 1.53 -28.96
C PHE A 458 3.77 0.10 -28.89
N TYR A 459 2.97 -0.34 -29.88
CA TYR A 459 2.47 -1.72 -29.92
C TYR A 459 3.63 -2.74 -30.01
N HIS A 460 4.61 -2.52 -30.89
CA HIS A 460 5.78 -3.39 -30.99
C HIS A 460 6.64 -3.41 -29.72
N GLY A 461 6.90 -2.25 -29.11
CA GLY A 461 7.57 -2.16 -27.81
C GLY A 461 6.80 -2.89 -26.70
N MET A 462 5.48 -2.72 -26.63
CA MET A 462 4.62 -3.40 -25.66
C MET A 462 4.63 -4.92 -25.85
N GLN A 463 4.63 -5.41 -27.09
CA GLN A 463 4.79 -6.84 -27.37
C GLN A 463 6.14 -7.36 -26.88
N ARG A 464 7.25 -6.68 -27.21
CA ARG A 464 8.61 -7.01 -26.77
C ARG A 464 8.67 -7.11 -25.24
N ASP A 465 8.19 -6.09 -24.53
CA ASP A 465 8.38 -5.97 -23.09
C ASP A 465 7.41 -6.88 -22.31
N LEU A 466 6.14 -6.98 -22.71
CA LEU A 466 5.15 -7.90 -22.10
C LEU A 466 5.36 -9.38 -22.50
N ASN A 467 6.26 -9.69 -23.43
CA ASN A 467 6.78 -11.05 -23.61
C ASN A 467 7.73 -11.48 -22.49
N ILE A 468 8.39 -10.53 -21.82
CA ILE A 468 9.34 -10.81 -20.74
C ILE A 468 8.70 -10.58 -19.37
N TYR A 469 7.96 -9.49 -19.21
CA TYR A 469 7.38 -9.04 -17.94
C TYR A 469 6.27 -9.96 -17.41
N LEU A 470 5.30 -10.35 -18.27
CA LEU A 470 4.13 -11.13 -17.83
C LEU A 470 4.46 -12.56 -17.36
N PRO A 471 5.30 -13.36 -18.06
CA PRO A 471 5.65 -14.70 -17.58
C PRO A 471 6.40 -14.69 -16.25
N ALA A 472 7.22 -13.66 -16.01
CA ALA A 472 7.96 -13.51 -14.75
C ALA A 472 7.05 -13.13 -13.57
N MET A 473 6.13 -12.19 -13.79
CA MET A 473 5.07 -11.88 -12.82
C MET A 473 4.20 -13.11 -12.53
N GLU A 474 3.80 -13.86 -13.57
CA GLU A 474 3.00 -15.07 -13.42
C GLU A 474 3.72 -16.17 -12.62
N LYS A 475 5.02 -16.37 -12.84
CA LYS A 475 5.84 -17.31 -12.07
C LYS A 475 5.79 -16.98 -10.57
N GLN A 476 5.93 -15.71 -10.21
CA GLN A 476 5.94 -15.27 -8.80
C GLN A 476 4.54 -15.34 -8.18
N LEU A 477 3.50 -14.95 -8.93
CA LEU A 477 2.11 -15.13 -8.48
C LEU A 477 1.77 -16.60 -8.23
N LYS A 478 2.22 -17.53 -9.09
CA LYS A 478 2.03 -18.98 -8.87
C LYS A 478 2.72 -19.51 -7.62
N ILE A 479 3.89 -18.97 -7.25
CA ILE A 479 4.58 -19.32 -6.00
C ILE A 479 3.81 -18.77 -4.78
N LEU A 480 3.29 -17.53 -4.87
CA LEU A 480 2.43 -16.94 -3.84
C LEU A 480 1.03 -17.56 -3.76
N ASP A 481 0.57 -18.21 -4.83
CA ASP A 481 -0.68 -18.99 -4.82
C ASP A 481 -0.48 -20.32 -4.12
N ALA A 482 0.51 -21.11 -4.53
CA ALA A 482 0.86 -22.37 -3.87
C ALA A 482 1.08 -22.19 -2.35
N LEU A 483 1.84 -21.16 -1.93
CA LEU A 483 2.06 -20.85 -0.52
C LEU A 483 0.75 -20.62 0.27
N TYR A 484 -0.19 -19.89 -0.32
CA TYR A 484 -1.45 -19.52 0.34
C TYR A 484 -2.47 -20.67 0.31
N GLU A 485 -2.50 -21.47 -0.76
CA GLU A 485 -3.33 -22.66 -0.88
C GLU A 485 -2.87 -23.75 0.10
N GLU A 486 -1.55 -24.00 0.19
CA GLU A 486 -0.94 -24.96 1.13
C GLU A 486 -1.26 -24.65 2.60
N HIS A 487 -1.31 -23.36 2.97
CA HIS A 487 -1.49 -22.91 4.35
C HIS A 487 -2.92 -22.41 4.67
N GLY A 488 -3.89 -22.58 3.76
CA GLY A 488 -5.28 -22.17 3.97
C GLY A 488 -5.49 -20.66 4.17
N LEU A 489 -4.67 -19.84 3.49
CA LEU A 489 -4.64 -18.38 3.63
C LEU A 489 -5.47 -17.61 2.59
N GLU A 490 -6.03 -18.26 1.56
CA GLU A 490 -6.99 -17.64 0.65
C GLU A 490 -8.32 -17.37 1.37
N SER A 491 -8.52 -16.14 1.84
CA SER A 491 -9.78 -15.70 2.45
C SER A 491 -10.81 -15.31 1.38
N ASP A 492 -11.97 -15.96 1.38
CA ASP A 492 -13.14 -15.59 0.57
C ASP A 492 -13.86 -14.31 1.06
N GLU A 493 -13.31 -13.59 2.05
CA GLU A 493 -13.87 -12.34 2.56
C GLU A 493 -13.98 -11.26 1.47
N VAL A 494 -15.11 -10.54 1.50
CA VAL A 494 -15.54 -9.58 0.46
C VAL A 494 -15.57 -8.17 1.05
N VAL A 495 -14.94 -7.21 0.34
CA VAL A 495 -14.80 -5.79 0.75
C VAL A 495 -15.68 -4.84 -0.06
#